data_AF-A0A090XCW3-F1
#
_entry.id   AF-A0A090XCW3-F1
#
_cell.length_a   1.000
_cell.length_b   1.000
_cell.length_c   1.000
_cell.angle_alpha   90.00
_cell.angle_beta   90.00
_cell.angle_gamma   90.00
#
_symmetry.space_group_name_H-M   'P 1'
#
loop_
_entity.id
_entity.type
_entity.pdbx_description
1 polymer ?
#
loop_
_entity_poly.entity_id
_entity_poly.type
_entity_poly.pdbx_seq_one_letter_code
_entity_poly.pdbx_strand_id
1 'polypeptide(L)'
;MITPQNTLLLLLLLSVLAAMVAANRRPNANRPAVCDRPPKKPKNGISNGYRVFYFDKREGKCQCFWSYYGSRTLGGNAFPNSKSCRNRCGGGKARICSRQGTKV
;
A
#
# COMPACT_ATOMS: atom_id res chain seq x y z
N MET A 1 -0.30 26.68 31.73
CA MET A 1 -1.32 25.75 32.26
C MET A 1 -2.33 25.49 31.16
N ILE A 2 -2.59 24.22 30.83
CA ILE A 2 -3.65 23.87 29.88
C ILE A 2 -4.98 23.98 30.63
N THR A 3 -5.88 24.82 30.15
CA THR A 3 -7.22 24.98 30.73
C THR A 3 -8.13 23.82 30.30
N PRO A 4 -9.17 23.48 31.09
CA PRO A 4 -10.14 22.44 30.72
C PRO A 4 -10.82 22.70 29.37
N GLN A 5 -10.99 23.97 28.98
CA GLN A 5 -11.51 24.35 27.66
C GLN A 5 -10.53 24.01 26.54
N ASN A 6 -9.22 24.21 26.74
CA ASN A 6 -8.19 23.89 25.76
C ASN A 6 -8.05 22.36 25.57
N THR A 7 -8.19 21.57 26.63
CA THR A 7 -8.21 20.10 26.53
C THR A 7 -9.43 19.59 25.76
N LEU A 8 -10.63 20.14 26.03
CA LEU A 8 -11.84 19.77 25.30
C LEU A 8 -11.73 20.08 23.81
N LEU A 9 -11.21 21.27 23.46
CA LEU A 9 -10.98 21.65 22.08
C LEU A 9 -9.99 20.72 21.37
N LEU A 10 -8.88 20.36 22.06
CA LEU A 10 -7.90 19.42 21.50
C LEU A 10 -8.51 18.04 21.23
N LEU A 11 -9.31 17.51 22.16
CA LEU A 11 -9.97 16.21 22.01
C LEU A 11 -10.96 16.22 20.83
N LEU A 12 -11.73 17.30 20.67
CA LEU A 12 -12.63 17.47 19.52
C LEU A 12 -11.84 17.47 18.21
N LEU A 13 -10.76 18.24 18.11
CA LEU A 13 -9.93 18.27 16.91
C LEU A 13 -9.34 16.89 16.57
N LEU A 14 -8.83 16.17 17.58
CA LEU A 14 -8.30 14.81 17.39
C LEU A 14 -9.38 13.83 16.92
N SER A 15 -10.59 13.92 17.47
CA SER A 15 -11.72 13.06 17.07
C SER A 15 -12.13 13.29 15.62
N VAL A 16 -12.19 14.56 15.17
CA VAL A 16 -12.51 14.92 13.78
C VAL A 16 -11.41 14.43 12.83
N LEU A 17 -10.13 14.65 13.18
CA LEU A 17 -8.99 14.13 12.41
C LEU A 17 -9.05 12.60 12.27
N ALA A 18 -9.33 11.88 13.36
CA ALA A 18 -9.47 10.43 13.33
C ALA A 18 -10.63 9.97 12.43
N ALA A 19 -11.78 10.64 12.50
CA ALA A 19 -12.94 10.34 11.65
C ALA A 19 -12.65 10.57 10.16
N MET A 20 -11.95 11.67 9.82
CA MET A 20 -11.53 11.98 8.45
C MET A 20 -10.55 10.94 7.90
N VAL A 21 -9.61 10.47 8.73
CA VAL A 21 -8.68 9.39 8.36
C VAL A 21 -9.42 8.06 8.15
N ALA A 22 -10.38 7.74 9.00
CA ALA A 22 -11.20 6.53 8.88
C ALA A 22 -12.08 6.56 7.60
N ALA A 23 -12.69 7.70 7.28
CA ALA A 23 -13.49 7.88 6.07
C ALA A 23 -12.66 7.67 4.79
N ASN A 24 -11.41 8.15 4.76
CA ASN A 24 -10.49 7.92 3.64
C ASN A 24 -10.02 6.47 3.52
N ARG A 25 -10.05 5.69 4.60
CA ARG A 25 -9.62 4.28 4.63
C ARG A 25 -10.71 3.29 4.27
N ARG A 26 -11.93 3.74 3.91
CA ARG A 26 -13.06 2.83 3.62
C ARG A 26 -12.63 1.73 2.63
N PRO A 27 -12.64 0.45 3.05
CA PRO A 27 -12.35 -0.66 2.16
C PRO A 27 -13.33 -0.61 0.99
N ASN A 28 -12.82 -0.73 -0.24
CA ASN A 28 -13.71 -0.95 -1.37
C ASN A 28 -14.32 -2.34 -1.18
N ALA A 29 -15.61 -2.42 -0.82
CA ALA A 29 -16.31 -3.68 -0.57
C ALA A 29 -16.32 -4.61 -1.80
N ASN A 30 -16.12 -4.05 -3.00
CA ASN A 30 -16.02 -4.79 -4.25
C ASN A 30 -14.59 -5.20 -4.61
N ARG A 31 -13.62 -4.99 -3.70
CA ARG A 31 -12.23 -5.35 -3.94
C ARG A 31 -12.06 -6.88 -3.97
N PRO A 32 -11.43 -7.44 -5.01
CA PRO A 32 -11.16 -8.87 -5.05
C PRO A 32 -10.28 -9.33 -3.88
N ALA A 33 -10.63 -10.47 -3.27
CA ALA A 33 -9.90 -11.04 -2.12
C ALA A 33 -8.40 -11.30 -2.37
N VAL A 34 -7.98 -11.40 -3.63
CA VAL A 34 -6.57 -11.50 -4.00
C VAL A 34 -5.76 -10.28 -3.53
N CYS A 35 -6.38 -9.11 -3.42
CA CYS A 35 -5.74 -7.88 -2.95
C CYS A 35 -5.48 -7.88 -1.43
N ASP A 36 -6.17 -8.74 -0.67
CA ASP A 36 -6.00 -8.86 0.78
C ASP A 36 -4.96 -9.91 1.18
N ARG A 37 -4.52 -10.72 0.21
CA ARG A 37 -3.49 -11.75 0.41
C ARG A 37 -2.13 -11.09 0.61
N PRO A 38 -1.27 -11.66 1.48
CA PRO A 38 0.09 -11.19 1.61
C PRO A 38 0.88 -11.35 0.29
N PRO A 39 1.73 -10.39 -0.08
CA PRO A 39 2.62 -10.54 -1.22
C PRO A 39 3.71 -11.57 -0.92
N LYS A 40 4.09 -12.36 -1.93
CA LYS A 40 5.19 -13.33 -1.85
C LYS A 40 6.54 -12.63 -2.07
N LYS A 41 6.94 -11.78 -1.13
CA LYS A 41 8.23 -11.07 -1.17
C LYS A 41 9.38 -12.05 -0.88
N PRO A 42 10.57 -11.87 -1.50
CA PRO A 42 11.75 -12.60 -1.08
C PRO A 42 12.12 -12.24 0.36
N LYS A 43 12.72 -13.20 1.09
CA LYS A 43 13.17 -12.99 2.48
C LYS A 43 14.21 -11.87 2.58
N ASN A 44 15.13 -11.83 1.61
CA ASN A 44 16.15 -10.80 1.50
C ASN A 44 15.76 -9.83 0.38
N GLY A 45 16.00 -8.54 0.59
CA GLY A 45 15.84 -7.55 -0.46
C GLY A 45 16.80 -7.86 -1.60
N ILE A 46 16.28 -7.92 -2.83
CA ILE A 46 17.09 -8.09 -4.03
C ILE A 46 16.99 -6.82 -4.88
N SER A 47 18.06 -6.50 -5.61
CA SER A 47 18.10 -5.34 -6.51
C SER A 47 17.95 -5.72 -7.98
N ASN A 48 18.09 -7.01 -8.31
CA ASN A 48 18.02 -7.55 -9.67
C ASN A 48 16.86 -8.55 -9.80
N GLY A 49 16.23 -8.59 -10.98
CA GLY A 49 15.15 -9.53 -11.31
C GLY A 49 13.90 -8.85 -11.88
N TYR A 50 12.75 -9.49 -11.66
CA TYR A 50 11.44 -8.97 -12.07
C TYR A 50 10.93 -7.94 -11.08
N ARG A 51 10.49 -6.79 -11.58
CA ARG A 51 9.71 -5.83 -10.81
C ARG A 51 8.27 -6.32 -10.72
N VAL A 52 7.79 -6.56 -9.51
CA VAL A 52 6.44 -7.07 -9.23
C VAL A 52 5.67 -6.05 -8.39
N PHE A 53 4.42 -5.81 -8.75
CA PHE A 53 3.52 -4.92 -8.03
C PHE A 53 2.55 -5.71 -7.15
N TYR A 54 2.14 -5.16 -6.02
CA TYR A 54 1.17 -5.76 -5.09
C TYR A 54 0.33 -4.66 -4.45
N PHE A 55 -0.88 -5.00 -4.00
CA PHE A 55 -1.70 -4.08 -3.23
C PHE A 55 -1.32 -4.15 -1.75
N ASP A 56 -0.99 -3.00 -1.17
CA ASP A 56 -0.79 -2.88 0.27
C ASP A 56 -2.08 -2.35 0.91
N LYS A 57 -2.78 -3.23 1.63
CA LYS A 57 -4.03 -2.88 2.32
C LYS A 57 -3.84 -1.88 3.46
N ARG A 58 -2.66 -1.80 4.07
CA ARG A 58 -2.35 -0.86 5.14
C ARG A 58 -2.18 0.55 4.59
N GLU A 59 -1.51 0.67 3.45
CA GLU A 59 -1.30 1.94 2.77
C GLU A 59 -2.42 2.31 1.78
N GLY A 60 -3.33 1.38 1.48
CA GLY A 60 -4.45 1.61 0.57
C GLY A 60 -4.02 1.88 -0.88
N LYS A 61 -2.85 1.38 -1.29
CA LYS A 61 -2.29 1.65 -2.63
C LYS A 61 -1.38 0.53 -3.11
N CYS A 62 -1.10 0.55 -4.42
CA CYS A 62 -0.17 -0.39 -5.03
C CYS A 62 1.29 -0.02 -4.72
N GLN A 63 2.01 -0.99 -4.18
CA GLN A 63 3.45 -0.97 -3.95
C GLN A 63 4.13 -1.96 -4.91
N CYS A 64 5.45 -2.03 -4.85
CA CYS A 64 6.22 -2.97 -5.66
C CYS A 64 7.49 -3.43 -4.94
N PHE A 65 8.06 -4.53 -5.42
CA PHE A 65 9.30 -5.14 -4.93
C PHE A 65 10.00 -5.87 -6.09
N TRP A 66 11.26 -6.22 -5.89
CA TRP A 66 12.02 -7.06 -6.82
C TRP A 66 11.91 -8.53 -6.43
N SER A 67 11.79 -9.40 -7.43
CA SER A 67 11.63 -10.84 -7.27
C SER A 67 12.44 -11.59 -8.33
N TYR A 68 12.98 -12.77 -7.97
CA TYR A 68 13.57 -13.69 -8.95
C TYR A 68 12.52 -14.25 -9.92
N TYR A 69 11.25 -14.20 -9.54
CA TYR A 69 10.12 -14.70 -10.31
C TYR A 69 9.16 -13.58 -10.71
N GLY A 70 8.64 -13.64 -11.93
CA GLY A 70 7.60 -12.74 -12.42
C GLY A 70 6.26 -12.92 -11.72
N SER A 71 5.37 -11.93 -11.88
CA SER A 71 4.04 -11.92 -11.26
C SER A 71 3.18 -13.14 -11.59
N ARG A 72 3.25 -13.65 -12.84
CA ARG A 72 2.53 -14.85 -13.28
C ARG A 72 2.93 -16.09 -12.47
N THR A 73 4.22 -16.26 -12.23
CA THR A 73 4.77 -17.39 -11.45
C THR A 73 4.45 -17.25 -9.97
N LEU A 74 4.52 -16.04 -9.41
CA LEU A 74 4.19 -15.80 -8.01
C LEU A 74 2.70 -16.02 -7.72
N GLY A 75 1.83 -15.55 -8.62
CA GLY A 75 0.38 -15.57 -8.45
C GLY A 75 -0.12 -14.78 -7.24
N GLY A 76 -1.43 -14.78 -7.02
CA GLY A 76 -2.03 -14.09 -5.88
C GLY A 76 -1.86 -12.57 -5.96
N ASN A 77 -1.43 -11.94 -4.85
CA ASN A 77 -1.20 -10.49 -4.77
C ASN A 77 0.12 -10.11 -5.46
N ALA A 78 0.20 -10.36 -6.76
CA ALA A 78 1.36 -10.12 -7.62
C ALA A 78 0.88 -9.71 -9.02
N PHE A 79 1.29 -8.53 -9.48
CA PHE A 79 0.86 -7.92 -10.72
C PHE A 79 2.07 -7.48 -11.57
N PRO A 80 1.96 -7.54 -12.91
CA PRO A 80 3.09 -7.22 -13.80
C PRO A 80 3.44 -5.73 -13.84
N ASN A 81 2.47 -4.85 -13.55
CA ASN A 81 2.66 -3.40 -13.57
C ASN A 81 1.68 -2.70 -12.63
N SER A 82 1.94 -1.41 -12.36
CA SER A 82 1.12 -0.58 -11.47
C SER A 82 -0.31 -0.38 -11.98
N LYS A 83 -0.53 -0.32 -13.31
CA LYS A 83 -1.85 -0.18 -13.90
C LYS A 83 -2.70 -1.43 -13.62
N SER A 84 -2.15 -2.63 -13.82
CA SER A 84 -2.84 -3.89 -13.52
C SER A 84 -3.20 -4.02 -12.05
N CYS A 85 -2.30 -3.66 -11.13
CA CYS A 85 -2.61 -3.65 -9.70
C CYS A 85 -3.75 -2.67 -9.36
N ARG A 86 -3.69 -1.42 -9.85
CA ARG A 86 -4.73 -0.42 -9.58
C ARG A 86 -6.06 -0.77 -10.20
N ASN A 87 -6.07 -1.29 -11.43
CA ASN A 87 -7.32 -1.71 -12.07
C ASN A 87 -7.98 -2.86 -11.29
N ARG A 88 -7.18 -3.76 -10.69
CA ARG A 88 -7.70 -4.89 -9.94
C ARG A 88 -8.11 -4.54 -8.50
N CYS A 89 -7.31 -3.74 -7.81
CA CYS A 89 -7.46 -3.49 -6.37
C CYS A 89 -7.89 -2.04 -6.03
N GLY A 90 -7.87 -1.13 -6.99
CA GLY A 90 -8.06 0.30 -6.75
C GLY A 90 -6.93 0.93 -5.94
N GLY A 91 -7.24 2.03 -5.26
CA GLY A 91 -6.33 2.74 -4.38
C GLY A 91 -5.59 3.91 -5.05
N GLY A 92 -4.78 4.60 -4.26
CA GLY A 92 -4.04 5.80 -4.69
C GLY A 92 -2.97 5.55 -5.75
N LYS A 93 -2.26 6.62 -6.16
CA LYS A 93 -1.12 6.52 -7.09
C LYS A 93 -0.10 5.51 -6.55
N ALA A 94 0.28 4.56 -7.41
CA ALA A 94 1.25 3.53 -7.05
C ALA A 94 2.61 4.15 -6.74
N ARG A 95 3.32 3.61 -5.74
CA ARG A 95 4.72 4.01 -5.51
C ARG A 95 5.59 3.61 -6.71
N ILE A 96 6.52 4.48 -7.06
CA ILE A 96 7.56 4.16 -8.05
C ILE A 96 8.56 3.23 -7.35
N CYS A 97 8.76 2.04 -7.92
CA CYS A 97 9.94 1.26 -7.55
C CYS A 97 11.15 1.86 -8.23
N SER A 98 11.90 2.65 -7.49
CA SER A 98 13.25 2.98 -7.88
C SER A 98 14.03 1.67 -8.04
N ARG A 99 14.70 1.49 -9.18
CA ARG A 99 15.87 0.62 -9.19
C ARG A 99 16.77 1.16 -8.09
N GLN A 100 17.23 0.30 -7.17
CA GLN A 100 18.44 0.66 -6.44
C GLN A 100 19.51 0.70 -7.52
N GLY A 101 19.70 1.89 -8.12
CA GLY A 101 20.88 2.14 -8.92
C GLY A 101 22.04 1.82 -7.99
N THR A 102 22.90 0.91 -8.43
CA THR A 102 24.27 0.83 -7.95
C THR A 102 24.74 2.26 -7.76
N LYS A 103 25.05 2.66 -6.53
CA LYS A 103 25.90 3.83 -6.37
C LYS A 103 27.19 3.45 -7.08
N VAL A 104 27.37 3.97 -8.28
CA VAL A 104 28.65 3.97 -8.98
C VAL A 104 29.56 4.92 -8.20
#